data_AF-A0A351EJG3-F1
#
_entry.id   AF-A0A351EJG3-F1
#
_cell.length_a   1.000
_cell.length_b   1.000
_cell.length_c   1.000
_cell.angle_alpha   90.00
_cell.angle_beta   90.00
_cell.angle_gamma   90.00
#
_symmetry.space_group_name_H-M   'P 1'
#
loop_
_entity.id
_entity.type
_entity.pdbx_description
1 polymer ?
#
loop_
_entity_poly.entity_id
_entity_poly.type
_entity_poly.pdbx_seq_one_letter_code
_entity_poly.pdbx_strand_id
1 'polypeptide(L)'
;MARATLRIQLLLLVTGIALSCAATPETARSLKTPTSEAVVATVEQREDSNQRAATGEPPEDLEVLVAPLPSGRRAWPLTGVATDAAGSWPALVTKIDNHDRARPQYGINSADVVFEEIVEGGLTRFAALFHSE
;
A
#
# COMPACT_ATOMS: atom_id res chain seq x y z
N MET A 1 51.80 -19.25 -35.28
CA MET A 1 51.30 -18.01 -34.65
C MET A 1 49.79 -18.00 -34.44
N ALA A 2 48.96 -18.46 -35.39
CA ALA A 2 47.49 -18.46 -35.28
C ALA A 2 46.88 -19.22 -34.07
N ARG A 3 47.52 -20.30 -33.60
CA ARG A 3 47.04 -21.09 -32.44
C ARG A 3 47.24 -20.38 -31.10
N ALA A 4 48.20 -19.44 -31.02
CA ALA A 4 48.46 -18.67 -29.80
C ALA A 4 47.47 -17.52 -29.66
N THR A 5 47.16 -16.83 -30.77
CA THR A 5 46.16 -15.77 -30.82
C THR A 5 44.74 -16.28 -30.51
N LEU A 6 44.37 -17.47 -31.01
CA LEU A 6 43.06 -18.07 -30.71
C LEU A 6 42.89 -18.44 -29.22
N ARG A 7 43.96 -18.91 -28.57
CA ARG A 7 43.94 -19.22 -27.13
C ARG A 7 43.84 -17.96 -26.27
N ILE A 8 44.54 -16.90 -26.66
CA ILE A 8 44.46 -15.59 -25.97
C ILE A 8 43.07 -14.98 -26.13
N GLN A 9 42.46 -15.05 -27.32
CA GLN A 9 41.09 -14.58 -27.53
C GLN A 9 40.06 -15.41 -26.77
N LEU A 10 40.22 -16.73 -26.70
CA LEU A 10 39.34 -17.59 -25.92
C LEU A 10 39.45 -17.30 -24.40
N LEU A 11 40.66 -17.07 -23.90
CA LEU A 11 40.90 -16.68 -22.51
C LEU A 11 40.26 -15.33 -22.17
N LEU A 12 40.41 -14.32 -23.04
CA LEU A 12 39.80 -13.00 -22.85
C LEU A 12 38.26 -13.07 -22.89
N LEU A 13 37.69 -13.89 -23.78
CA LEU A 13 36.23 -14.10 -23.87
C LEU A 13 35.67 -14.76 -22.60
N VAL A 14 36.35 -15.80 -22.08
CA VAL A 14 35.90 -16.51 -20.87
C VAL A 14 36.01 -15.61 -19.62
N THR A 15 37.06 -14.79 -19.51
CA THR A 15 37.18 -13.82 -18.39
C THR A 15 36.16 -12.68 -18.47
N GLY A 16 35.75 -12.26 -19.67
CA GLY A 16 34.75 -11.22 -19.85
C GLY A 16 33.33 -11.65 -19.46
N ILE A 17 32.99 -12.94 -19.64
CA ILE A 17 31.66 -13.47 -19.29
C ILE A 17 31.48 -13.61 -17.77
N ALA A 18 32.55 -13.86 -17.01
CA ALA A 18 32.49 -14.07 -15.56
C ALA A 18 32.34 -12.77 -14.73
N LEU A 19 32.60 -11.59 -15.30
CA LEU A 19 32.53 -10.31 -14.58
C LEU A 19 31.14 -9.64 -14.60
N SER A 20 30.14 -10.26 -15.22
CA SER A 20 28.82 -9.65 -15.44
C SER A 20 27.80 -9.89 -14.31
N CYS A 21 28.19 -10.52 -13.20
CA CYS A 21 27.28 -10.89 -12.11
C CYS A 21 27.74 -10.34 -10.74
N ALA A 22 27.95 -9.03 -10.60
CA ALA A 22 27.98 -8.35 -9.29
C ALA A 22 27.84 -6.83 -9.44
N ALA A 23 26.64 -6.36 -9.78
CA ALA A 23 26.33 -4.93 -9.71
C ALA A 23 24.88 -4.74 -9.26
N THR A 24 24.65 -4.88 -7.95
CA THR A 24 23.49 -4.26 -7.30
C THR A 24 23.91 -2.86 -6.85
N PRO A 25 23.31 -1.77 -7.35
CA PRO A 25 23.62 -0.44 -6.88
C PRO A 25 23.19 -0.26 -5.41
N GLU A 26 24.07 0.34 -4.61
CA GLU A 26 23.97 0.55 -3.16
C GLU A 26 23.04 1.72 -2.78
N THR A 27 21.90 1.85 -3.46
CA THR A 27 21.04 3.05 -3.33
C THR A 27 19.78 2.83 -2.48
N ALA A 28 19.54 1.63 -1.96
CA ALA A 28 18.33 1.33 -1.17
C ALA A 28 18.53 1.41 0.36
N ARG A 29 19.68 1.87 0.86
CA ARG A 29 19.98 1.94 2.31
C ARG A 29 20.19 3.37 2.80
N SER A 30 19.27 4.28 2.55
CA SER A 30 19.24 5.55 3.30
C SER A 30 17.89 6.25 3.21
N LEU A 31 16.96 5.86 4.06
CA LEU A 31 15.98 6.79 4.62
C LEU A 31 16.00 6.58 6.14
N LYS A 32 16.62 7.54 6.83
CA LYS A 32 16.56 7.67 8.27
C LYS A 32 15.09 7.85 8.68
N THR A 33 14.63 7.02 9.58
CA THR A 33 13.40 7.20 10.35
C THR A 33 13.43 8.58 11.02
N PRO A 34 12.46 9.48 10.77
CA PRO A 34 12.22 10.58 11.68
C PRO A 34 11.49 10.01 12.89
N THR A 35 12.21 9.89 14.00
CA THR A 35 11.63 9.80 15.35
C THR A 35 10.83 11.08 15.58
N SER A 36 9.51 11.01 15.40
CA SER A 36 8.60 12.07 15.81
C SER A 36 8.36 11.93 17.30
N GLU A 37 8.92 12.86 18.07
CA GLU A 37 8.71 13.02 19.51
C GLU A 37 7.22 13.20 19.81
N ALA A 38 6.73 12.46 20.81
CA ALA A 38 5.42 12.64 21.39
C ALA A 38 5.39 13.99 22.14
N VAL A 39 4.69 14.97 21.59
CA VAL A 39 4.38 16.22 22.30
C VAL A 39 3.23 15.94 23.26
N VAL A 40 3.58 15.71 24.52
CA VAL A 40 2.66 15.78 25.66
C VAL A 40 2.25 17.23 25.84
N ALA A 41 1.03 17.58 25.43
CA ALA A 41 0.46 18.89 25.71
C ALA A 41 -0.09 18.91 27.14
N THR A 42 0.62 19.60 28.03
CA THR A 42 0.15 20.00 29.36
C THR A 42 -1.02 20.97 29.22
N VAL A 43 -2.17 20.61 29.77
CA VAL A 43 -3.34 21.50 29.90
C VAL A 43 -3.12 22.39 31.13
N GLU A 44 -2.82 23.67 30.93
CA GLU A 44 -2.96 24.69 31.97
C GLU A 44 -4.42 25.09 32.10
N GLN A 45 -5.01 24.84 33.27
CA GLN A 45 -6.27 25.43 33.69
C GLN A 45 -6.12 26.94 33.79
N ARG A 46 -6.96 27.68 33.07
CA ARG A 46 -7.38 29.03 33.46
C ARG A 46 -8.86 29.00 33.76
N GLU A 47 -9.16 29.03 35.06
CA GLU A 47 -10.45 29.50 35.55
C GLU A 47 -10.48 31.01 35.38
N ASP A 48 -11.40 31.53 34.58
CA ASP A 48 -11.99 32.82 34.90
C ASP A 48 -13.50 32.80 34.66
N SER A 49 -14.17 32.79 35.79
CA SER A 49 -15.54 33.18 36.08
C SER A 49 -16.04 34.38 35.26
N ASN A 50 -17.05 34.16 34.43
CA ASN A 50 -18.07 35.18 34.23
C ASN A 50 -19.45 34.54 33.99
N GLN A 51 -20.16 34.31 35.10
CA GLN A 51 -21.60 34.09 35.06
C GLN A 51 -22.29 35.43 34.78
N ARG A 52 -22.97 35.51 33.63
CA ARG A 52 -24.18 36.32 33.52
C ARG A 52 -25.31 35.44 33.05
N ALA A 53 -26.24 35.22 33.97
CA ALA A 53 -27.49 34.53 33.73
C ALA A 53 -28.26 35.19 32.56
N ALA A 54 -28.61 34.37 31.58
CA ALA A 54 -29.70 34.63 30.66
C ALA A 54 -30.57 33.37 30.62
N THR A 55 -31.80 33.55 31.11
CA THR A 55 -32.94 32.65 31.03
C THR A 55 -33.23 32.24 29.58
N GLY A 56 -33.41 30.95 29.31
CA GLY A 56 -33.99 30.46 28.06
C GLY A 56 -33.74 28.96 27.79
N GLU A 57 -34.75 28.15 28.09
CA GLU A 57 -35.16 26.88 27.44
C GLU A 57 -34.18 25.66 27.38
N PRO A 58 -34.63 24.43 27.73
CA PRO A 58 -33.81 23.23 27.58
C PRO A 58 -33.47 23.01 26.10
N PRO A 59 -32.26 22.53 25.74
CA PRO A 59 -31.97 22.18 24.36
C PRO A 59 -32.91 21.04 23.95
N GLU A 60 -33.81 21.34 23.01
CA GLU A 60 -34.63 20.34 22.34
C GLU A 60 -33.73 19.24 21.77
N ASP A 61 -34.21 18.01 21.96
CA ASP A 61 -33.55 16.78 21.56
C ASP A 61 -32.96 16.89 20.15
N LEU A 62 -31.63 16.79 20.06
CA LEU A 62 -30.95 16.57 18.79
C LEU A 62 -31.30 15.16 18.30
N GLU A 63 -32.44 15.03 17.62
CA GLU A 63 -32.75 13.82 16.87
C GLU A 63 -31.64 13.63 15.82
N VAL A 64 -30.78 12.65 16.08
CA VAL A 64 -29.79 12.17 15.11
C VAL A 64 -30.59 11.55 13.97
N LEU A 65 -30.81 12.32 12.90
CA LEU A 65 -31.40 11.85 11.65
C LEU A 65 -30.43 10.88 10.98
N VAL A 66 -30.44 9.60 11.40
CA VAL A 66 -29.81 8.52 10.66
C VAL A 66 -30.67 8.25 9.44
N ALA A 67 -30.31 8.87 8.31
CA ALA A 67 -30.93 8.55 7.03
C ALA A 67 -30.75 7.04 6.75
N PRO A 68 -31.82 6.29 6.41
CA PRO A 68 -31.68 4.90 6.00
C PRO A 68 -30.74 4.82 4.79
N LEU A 69 -29.74 3.93 4.84
CA LEU A 69 -28.93 3.61 3.67
C LEU A 69 -29.89 3.20 2.53
N PRO A 70 -29.70 3.70 1.29
CA PRO A 70 -30.59 3.40 0.19
C PRO A 70 -30.62 1.89 -0.07
N SER A 71 -31.66 1.23 0.43
CA SER A 71 -31.94 -0.19 0.24
C SER A 71 -32.46 -0.39 -1.18
N GLY A 72 -31.57 -0.83 -2.08
CA GLY A 72 -31.98 -1.19 -3.44
C GLY A 72 -30.89 -1.08 -4.50
N ARG A 73 -29.78 -0.38 -4.23
CA ARG A 73 -28.67 -0.34 -5.18
C ARG A 73 -27.69 -1.47 -4.88
N ARG A 74 -27.64 -2.46 -5.77
CA ARG A 74 -26.56 -3.45 -5.77
C ARG A 74 -25.25 -2.72 -6.09
N ALA A 75 -24.21 -3.10 -5.36
CA ALA A 75 -22.87 -2.54 -5.51
C ALA A 75 -21.84 -3.64 -5.29
N TRP A 76 -20.66 -3.49 -5.89
CA TRP A 76 -19.54 -4.38 -5.64
C TRP A 76 -19.10 -4.28 -4.17
N PRO A 77 -19.07 -5.38 -3.40
CA PRO A 77 -18.75 -5.34 -1.98
C PRO A 77 -17.39 -4.70 -1.63
N LEU A 78 -16.38 -4.88 -2.48
CA LEU A 78 -15.02 -4.40 -2.20
C LEU A 78 -14.76 -2.96 -2.64
N THR A 79 -15.52 -2.46 -3.62
CA THR A 79 -15.29 -1.11 -4.20
C THR A 79 -16.44 -0.14 -3.92
N GLY A 80 -17.61 -0.63 -3.52
CA GLY A 80 -18.82 0.17 -3.34
C GLY A 80 -19.41 0.72 -4.65
N VAL A 81 -18.81 0.40 -5.81
CA VAL A 81 -19.28 0.87 -7.11
C VAL A 81 -20.62 0.21 -7.44
N ALA A 82 -21.62 1.03 -7.80
CA ALA A 82 -22.95 0.55 -8.14
C ALA A 82 -22.90 -0.34 -9.38
N THR A 83 -23.62 -1.46 -9.34
CA THR A 83 -23.65 -2.44 -10.44
C THR A 83 -24.93 -3.26 -10.36
N ASP A 84 -25.48 -3.61 -11.53
CA ASP A 84 -26.57 -4.59 -11.59
C ASP A 84 -26.05 -6.03 -11.63
N ALA A 85 -24.75 -6.21 -11.89
CA ALA A 85 -24.08 -7.47 -12.16
C ALA A 85 -23.31 -8.04 -10.96
N ALA A 86 -23.36 -7.42 -9.77
CA ALA A 86 -22.77 -8.01 -8.56
C ALA A 86 -23.38 -9.39 -8.31
N GLY A 87 -22.60 -10.45 -8.60
CA GLY A 87 -23.00 -11.82 -8.33
C GLY A 87 -22.48 -12.32 -6.98
N SER A 88 -22.64 -13.63 -6.77
CA SER A 88 -22.30 -14.31 -5.51
C SER A 88 -21.02 -15.15 -5.63
N TRP A 89 -20.13 -14.84 -6.57
CA TRP A 89 -18.87 -15.55 -6.70
C TRP A 89 -17.88 -15.11 -5.61
N PRO A 90 -16.94 -15.98 -5.23
CA PRO A 90 -15.90 -15.60 -4.28
C PRO A 90 -14.95 -14.57 -4.89
N ALA A 91 -14.40 -13.70 -4.04
CA ALA A 91 -13.24 -12.90 -4.42
C ALA A 91 -12.01 -13.81 -4.62
N LEU A 92 -11.25 -13.57 -5.69
CA LEU A 92 -9.99 -14.24 -5.95
C LEU A 92 -8.85 -13.42 -5.34
N VAL A 93 -8.01 -14.06 -4.52
CA VAL A 93 -6.82 -13.42 -3.94
C VAL A 93 -5.57 -14.01 -4.56
N THR A 94 -4.78 -13.18 -5.23
CA THR A 94 -3.51 -13.57 -5.83
C THR A 94 -2.34 -12.97 -5.07
N LYS A 95 -1.39 -13.82 -4.65
CA LYS A 95 -0.12 -13.35 -4.08
C LYS A 95 0.86 -13.06 -5.21
N ILE A 96 1.31 -11.81 -5.33
CA ILE A 96 2.18 -11.33 -6.42
C ILE A 96 3.52 -10.89 -5.82
N ASP A 97 4.62 -11.23 -6.49
CA ASP A 97 5.96 -10.81 -6.08
C ASP A 97 6.13 -9.28 -6.22
N ASN A 98 6.74 -8.66 -5.23
CA ASN A 98 7.09 -7.23 -5.24
C ASN A 98 8.61 -6.99 -5.18
N HIS A 99 9.43 -8.02 -5.38
CA HIS A 99 10.87 -7.85 -5.57
C HIS A 99 11.17 -6.95 -6.78
N ASP A 100 12.23 -6.13 -6.71
CA ASP A 100 12.57 -5.16 -7.77
C ASP A 100 12.72 -5.79 -9.16
N ARG A 101 13.21 -7.04 -9.21
CA ARG A 101 13.36 -7.81 -10.47
C ARG A 101 12.06 -8.41 -11.00
N ALA A 102 10.98 -8.42 -10.22
CA ALA A 102 9.66 -8.91 -10.64
C ALA A 102 8.81 -7.80 -11.28
N ARG A 103 9.25 -6.54 -11.19
CA ARG A 103 8.53 -5.38 -11.73
C ARG A 103 8.83 -5.19 -13.23
N PRO A 104 7.85 -4.69 -14.02
CA PRO A 104 6.49 -4.33 -13.63
C PRO A 104 5.52 -5.53 -13.53
N GLN A 105 4.52 -5.41 -12.67
CA GLN A 105 3.43 -6.40 -12.56
C GLN A 105 2.40 -6.26 -13.70
N TYR A 106 1.71 -7.35 -14.02
CA TYR A 106 0.60 -7.38 -14.99
C TYR A 106 -0.74 -7.61 -14.28
N GLY A 107 -1.79 -6.91 -14.72
CA GLY A 107 -3.16 -7.10 -14.25
C GLY A 107 -3.48 -6.56 -12.84
N ILE A 108 -2.46 -6.10 -12.10
CA ILE A 108 -2.64 -5.55 -10.74
C ILE A 108 -3.51 -4.28 -10.71
N ASN A 109 -3.60 -3.56 -11.83
CA ASN A 109 -4.44 -2.38 -12.01
C ASN A 109 -5.95 -2.67 -12.08
N SER A 110 -6.32 -3.94 -12.25
CA SER A 110 -7.70 -4.45 -12.27
C SER A 110 -8.09 -5.10 -10.93
N ALA A 111 -7.21 -5.01 -9.92
CA ALA A 111 -7.56 -5.47 -8.58
C ALA A 111 -8.45 -4.44 -7.86
N ASP A 112 -9.44 -4.91 -7.12
CA ASP A 112 -10.31 -4.08 -6.30
C ASP A 112 -9.58 -3.52 -5.07
N VAL A 113 -8.75 -4.38 -4.45
CA VAL A 113 -7.96 -4.06 -3.27
C VAL A 113 -6.60 -4.72 -3.39
N VAL A 114 -5.55 -4.00 -3.04
CA VAL A 114 -4.19 -4.53 -2.97
C VAL A 114 -3.63 -4.28 -1.58
N PHE A 115 -3.26 -5.36 -0.88
CA PHE A 115 -2.47 -5.27 0.34
C PHE A 115 -1.00 -5.49 0.02
N GLU A 116 -0.12 -4.75 0.68
CA GLU A 116 1.31 -5.05 0.71
C GLU A 116 1.66 -5.69 2.05
N GLU A 117 2.15 -6.92 2.01
CA GLU A 117 2.47 -7.71 3.19
C GLU A 117 3.98 -7.91 3.29
N ILE A 118 4.54 -7.71 4.50
CA ILE A 118 5.94 -8.05 4.78
C ILE A 118 6.08 -9.58 4.76
N VAL A 119 7.14 -10.04 4.12
CA VAL A 119 7.55 -11.44 4.05
C VAL A 119 9.00 -11.58 4.56
N GLU A 120 9.67 -12.69 4.23
CA GLU A 120 11.03 -12.93 4.69
C GLU A 120 12.05 -11.92 4.13
N GLY A 121 13.10 -11.65 4.93
CA GLY A 121 14.21 -10.80 4.52
C GLY A 121 13.88 -9.30 4.40
N GLY A 122 12.75 -8.85 4.96
CA GLY A 122 12.30 -7.46 4.83
C GLY A 122 11.76 -7.11 3.45
N LEU A 123 11.53 -8.11 2.59
CA LEU A 123 10.83 -7.95 1.33
C LEU A 123 9.32 -7.93 1.56
N THR A 124 8.56 -7.51 0.54
CA THR A 124 7.10 -7.54 0.56
C THR A 124 6.54 -8.37 -0.59
N ARG A 125 5.29 -8.81 -0.43
CA ARG A 125 4.47 -9.39 -1.51
C ARG A 125 3.11 -8.70 -1.52
N PHE A 126 2.52 -8.54 -2.71
CA PHE A 126 1.17 -8.03 -2.82
C PHE A 126 0.16 -9.17 -2.66
N ALA A 127 -0.95 -8.92 -1.97
CA ALA A 127 -2.16 -9.71 -2.04
C ALA A 127 -3.22 -8.90 -2.79
N ALA A 128 -3.42 -9.21 -4.07
CA ALA A 128 -4.37 -8.53 -4.95
C ALA A 128 -5.71 -9.27 -4.97
N LEU A 129 -6.79 -8.57 -4.64
CA LEU A 129 -8.15 -9.09 -4.58
C LEU A 129 -8.90 -8.68 -5.84
N PHE A 130 -9.52 -9.66 -6.50
CA PHE A 130 -10.34 -9.45 -7.70
C PHE A 130 -11.74 -9.97 -7.45
N HIS A 131 -12.74 -9.10 -7.62
CA HIS A 131 -14.15 -9.43 -7.47
C HIS A 131 -15.05 -8.68 -8.46
N SER A 132 -14.72 -7.42 -8.82
CA SER A 132 -15.52 -6.61 -9.75
C SER A 132 -15.16 -6.71 -11.24
N GLU A 133 -14.15 -7.51 -11.57
CA GLU A 133 -13.73 -7.85 -12.94
C GLU A 133 -14.56 -8.97 -13.57
#